data_AF-A0AAD8JIN8-F1
#
_entry.id   AF-A0AAD8JIN8-F1
#
_cell.length_a   1.000
_cell.length_b   1.000
_cell.length_c   1.000
_cell.angle_alpha   90.00
_cell.angle_beta   90.00
_cell.angle_gamma   90.00
#
_symmetry.space_group_name_H-M   'P 1'
#
loop_
_entity.id
_entity.type
_entity.pdbx_description
1 polymer ?
#
loop_
_entity_poly.entity_id
_entity_poly.type
_entity_poly.pdbx_seq_one_letter_code
_entity_poly.pdbx_strand_id
1 'polypeptide(L)'
;MKTGGIVSVILLVIVLVVQVSGEFVTCPNRGSKCFLKHLKCPSQCPLTSPTDPNAKVCYLDCNSPVCSPECKNRKPNCSGRGAACLDPRFIGADGIVFYFHGRSNEHFSLVSDLNLHINARFIGLRPDGRTRDFTWIQALGILFDNHKFSLEASKAAKWDVEVDHLNFSYNGNELAIPEGYPSVWKSANNEIKVERISSKNSVIITLPEVAEISVSVVPITKQDPQI
;
A
#
# COMPACT_ATOMS: atom_id res chain seq x y z
N MET A 1 22.34 54.50 -49.24
CA MET A 1 22.90 53.67 -48.16
C MET A 1 21.75 53.20 -47.27
N LYS A 2 21.40 51.91 -47.29
CA LYS A 2 20.42 51.31 -46.36
C LYS A 2 21.21 50.59 -45.28
N THR A 3 21.20 51.12 -44.07
CA THR A 3 21.78 50.50 -42.88
C THR A 3 20.82 49.42 -42.38
N GLY A 4 21.13 48.16 -42.66
CA GLY A 4 20.42 47.01 -42.11
C GLY A 4 20.84 46.78 -40.66
N GLY A 5 19.94 47.04 -39.70
CA GLY A 5 20.15 46.73 -38.29
C GLY A 5 19.90 45.24 -38.02
N ILE A 6 20.92 44.55 -37.50
CA ILE A 6 20.80 43.16 -37.05
C ILE A 6 20.14 43.18 -35.67
N VAL A 7 18.92 42.65 -35.56
CA VAL A 7 18.25 42.43 -34.27
C VAL A 7 18.74 41.10 -33.73
N SER A 8 19.56 41.14 -32.67
CA SER A 8 19.99 39.93 -31.95
C SER A 8 18.98 39.63 -30.85
N VAL A 9 18.25 38.53 -30.98
CA VAL A 9 17.31 38.03 -29.94
C VAL A 9 18.09 37.09 -29.02
N ILE A 10 18.39 37.55 -27.82
CA ILE A 10 19.03 36.72 -26.78
C ILE A 10 17.92 35.95 -26.06
N LEU A 11 17.85 34.64 -26.29
CA LEU A 11 16.96 33.73 -25.56
C LEU A 11 17.61 33.35 -24.22
N LEU A 12 17.15 33.96 -23.13
CA LEU A 12 17.63 33.68 -21.79
C LEU A 12 16.84 32.50 -21.19
N VAL A 13 17.45 31.31 -21.13
CA VAL A 13 16.86 30.14 -20.46
C VAL A 13 17.34 30.13 -19.01
N ILE A 14 16.48 30.55 -18.08
CA ILE A 14 16.75 30.47 -16.64
C ILE A 14 16.43 29.05 -16.17
N VAL A 15 17.46 28.22 -15.95
CA VAL A 15 17.31 26.89 -15.35
C VAL A 15 17.41 27.03 -13.84
N LEU A 16 16.26 27.04 -13.15
CA LEU A 16 16.22 26.92 -11.69
C LEU A 16 16.55 25.49 -11.29
N VAL A 17 17.81 25.25 -10.89
CA VAL A 17 18.21 23.98 -10.28
C VAL A 17 17.81 24.03 -8.80
N VAL A 18 16.62 23.54 -8.48
CA VAL A 18 16.20 23.35 -7.08
C VAL A 18 16.96 22.15 -6.54
N GLN A 19 17.93 22.37 -5.65
CA GLN A 19 18.52 21.29 -4.87
C GLN A 19 17.48 20.80 -3.85
N VAL A 20 16.80 19.70 -4.16
CA VAL A 20 15.98 18.99 -3.18
C VAL A 20 16.93 18.27 -2.24
N SER A 21 17.11 18.79 -1.02
CA SER A 21 17.85 18.08 0.03
C SER A 21 17.04 16.85 0.43
N GLY A 22 17.63 15.66 0.23
CA GLY A 22 16.98 14.40 0.60
C GLY A 22 16.87 14.22 2.10
N GLU A 23 15.73 13.68 2.53
CA GLU A 23 15.47 13.28 3.91
C GLU A 23 16.46 12.22 4.39
N PHE A 24 16.56 12.08 5.71
CA PHE A 24 17.27 10.99 6.35
C PHE A 24 16.27 10.05 7.00
N VAL A 25 16.49 8.76 6.83
CA VAL A 25 15.67 7.68 7.40
C VAL A 25 16.48 6.87 8.40
N THR A 26 15.77 6.30 9.38
CA THR A 26 16.37 5.49 10.44
C THR A 26 15.39 4.44 10.94
N CYS A 27 15.92 3.37 11.54
CA CYS A 27 15.12 2.30 12.15
C CYS A 27 15.27 2.34 13.68
N PRO A 28 14.15 2.41 14.43
CA PRO A 28 14.18 2.44 15.89
C PRO A 28 14.32 1.04 16.52
N ASN A 29 14.11 -0.03 15.75
CA ASN A 29 14.14 -1.39 16.27
C ASN A 29 15.58 -1.83 16.58
N ARG A 30 15.85 -2.18 17.85
CA ARG A 30 17.15 -2.65 18.34
C ARG A 30 17.64 -3.94 17.66
N GLY A 31 16.73 -4.81 17.21
CA GLY A 31 17.09 -6.04 16.51
C GLY A 31 17.53 -5.83 15.06
N SER A 32 17.31 -4.64 14.50
CA SER A 32 17.64 -4.32 13.12
C SER A 32 19.14 -4.06 12.94
N LYS A 33 19.72 -4.52 11.82
CA LYS A 33 21.06 -4.07 11.38
C LYS A 33 21.12 -2.58 11.01
N CYS A 34 19.96 -1.93 10.92
CA CYS A 34 19.78 -0.50 10.69
C CYS A 34 19.54 0.33 11.94
N PHE A 35 19.62 -0.27 13.13
CA PHE A 35 19.32 0.42 14.38
C PHE A 35 20.09 1.73 14.50
N LEU A 36 19.33 2.84 14.59
CA LEU A 36 19.82 4.22 14.73
C LEU A 36 20.83 4.71 13.67
N LYS A 37 20.92 4.02 12.52
CA LYS A 37 21.71 4.55 11.40
C LYS A 37 20.94 5.69 10.75
N HIS A 38 21.62 6.82 10.54
CA HIS A 38 21.08 7.95 9.76
C HIS A 38 21.47 7.76 8.29
N LEU A 39 20.53 7.28 7.50
CA LEU A 39 20.77 6.95 6.09
C LEU A 39 20.10 7.98 5.20
N LYS A 40 20.86 8.52 4.24
CA LYS A 40 20.36 9.54 3.31
C LYS A 40 19.51 8.89 2.22
N CYS A 41 18.36 9.48 1.93
CA CYS A 41 17.50 9.04 0.84
C CYS A 41 18.17 9.25 -0.54
N PRO A 42 17.94 8.35 -1.52
CA PRO A 42 18.44 8.52 -2.87
C PRO A 42 17.88 9.78 -3.53
N SER A 43 18.67 10.43 -4.40
CA SER A 43 18.27 11.69 -5.04
C SER A 43 17.05 11.56 -5.96
N GLN A 44 16.80 10.37 -6.50
CA GLN A 44 15.64 10.06 -7.33
C GLN A 44 14.35 9.83 -6.54
N CYS A 45 14.41 9.72 -5.20
CA CYS A 45 13.25 9.70 -4.30
C CYS A 45 13.64 10.34 -2.95
N PRO A 46 13.83 11.67 -2.91
CA PRO A 46 14.41 12.33 -1.74
C PRO A 46 13.48 12.38 -0.52
N LEU A 47 12.19 12.07 -0.67
CA LEU A 47 11.16 12.22 0.36
C LEU A 47 10.54 10.87 0.73
N THR A 48 10.24 10.68 2.00
CA THR A 48 9.46 9.54 2.52
C THR A 48 7.96 9.73 2.30
N SER A 49 7.48 10.98 2.29
CA SER A 49 6.06 11.34 2.14
C SER A 49 5.89 12.50 1.14
N PRO A 50 6.07 12.26 -0.17
CA PRO A 50 5.88 13.27 -1.20
C PRO A 50 4.39 13.68 -1.31
N THR A 51 4.15 14.91 -1.78
CA THR A 51 2.79 15.42 -2.04
C THR A 51 2.20 14.90 -3.36
N ASP A 52 3.05 14.45 -4.29
CA ASP A 52 2.61 13.80 -5.53
C ASP A 52 2.35 12.30 -5.29
N PRO A 53 1.11 11.80 -5.49
CA PRO A 53 0.76 10.39 -5.30
C PRO A 53 1.49 9.43 -6.24
N ASN A 54 2.03 9.91 -7.36
CA ASN A 54 2.77 9.09 -8.32
C ASN A 54 4.29 9.11 -8.09
N ALA A 55 4.77 9.96 -7.17
CA ALA A 55 6.20 10.03 -6.88
C ALA A 55 6.67 8.76 -6.15
N LYS A 56 7.90 8.34 -6.46
CA LYS A 56 8.58 7.28 -5.68
C LYS A 56 8.91 7.81 -4.29
N VAL A 57 8.82 6.92 -3.30
CA VAL A 57 9.17 7.24 -1.91
C VAL A 57 10.52 6.63 -1.55
N CYS A 58 11.22 7.32 -0.65
CA CYS A 58 12.31 6.74 0.10
C CYS A 58 11.77 5.74 1.10
N TYR A 59 12.12 4.47 0.93
CA TYR A 59 11.72 3.38 1.80
C TYR A 59 12.98 2.69 2.36
N LEU A 60 12.97 2.40 3.66
CA LEU A 60 14.02 1.66 4.34
C LEU A 60 13.43 0.38 4.91
N ASP A 61 13.85 -0.76 4.36
CA ASP A 61 13.54 -2.05 4.97
C ASP A 61 14.45 -2.28 6.18
N CYS A 62 13.89 -2.09 7.38
CA CYS A 62 14.60 -2.30 8.64
C CYS A 62 15.03 -3.76 8.87
N ASN A 63 14.45 -4.74 8.14
CA ASN A 63 14.85 -6.13 8.25
C ASN A 63 15.89 -6.53 7.19
N SER A 64 16.19 -5.63 6.24
CA SER A 64 17.17 -5.89 5.19
C SER A 64 18.58 -6.03 5.77
N PRO A 65 19.35 -7.07 5.38
CA PRO A 65 20.72 -7.23 5.83
C PRO A 65 21.66 -6.16 5.24
N VAL A 66 21.27 -5.53 4.12
CA VAL A 66 22.07 -4.51 3.42
C VAL A 66 21.95 -3.16 4.11
N CYS A 67 20.80 -2.87 4.70
CA CYS A 67 20.52 -1.62 5.37
C CYS A 67 20.75 -0.37 4.50
N SER A 68 20.08 -0.32 3.35
CA SER A 68 20.15 0.78 2.41
C SER A 68 18.75 1.30 2.10
N PRO A 69 18.50 2.62 2.10
CA PRO A 69 17.26 3.17 1.60
C PRO A 69 17.14 2.95 0.09
N GLU A 70 15.93 2.68 -0.37
CA GLU A 70 15.61 2.39 -1.76
C GLU A 70 14.39 3.20 -2.21
N CYS A 71 14.28 3.38 -3.53
CA CYS A 71 13.11 4.04 -4.11
C CYS A 71 12.02 3.03 -4.43
N LYS A 72 10.86 3.18 -3.78
CA LYS A 72 9.72 2.27 -3.93
C LYS A 72 8.49 3.02 -4.44
N ASN A 73 7.67 2.34 -5.25
CA ASN A 73 6.32 2.82 -5.55
C ASN A 73 5.41 2.50 -4.36
N ARG A 74 4.52 3.42 -3.97
CA ARG A 74 3.60 3.19 -2.84
C ARG A 74 2.50 2.17 -3.15
N LYS A 75 2.23 1.89 -4.43
CA LYS A 75 1.21 0.94 -4.87
C LYS A 75 1.57 -0.49 -4.41
N PRO A 76 0.60 -1.29 -3.92
CA PRO A 76 0.83 -2.69 -3.59
C PRO A 76 1.42 -3.47 -4.79
N ASN A 77 2.40 -4.34 -4.52
CA ASN A 77 3.05 -5.16 -5.53
C ASN A 77 2.52 -6.61 -5.48
N CYS A 78 1.70 -6.98 -6.46
CA CYS A 78 1.14 -8.34 -6.55
C CYS A 78 2.17 -9.44 -6.81
N SER A 79 3.40 -9.10 -7.20
CA SER A 79 4.50 -10.05 -7.44
C SER A 79 5.53 -10.08 -6.30
N GLY A 80 5.28 -9.31 -5.23
CA GLY A 80 6.15 -9.28 -4.05
C GLY A 80 5.90 -10.43 -3.07
N ARG A 81 6.85 -10.67 -2.16
CA ARG A 81 6.64 -11.58 -1.02
C ARG A 81 5.52 -11.07 -0.12
N GLY A 82 4.71 -11.99 0.40
CA GLY A 82 3.51 -11.67 1.19
C GLY A 82 2.33 -11.15 0.38
N ALA A 83 2.41 -11.14 -0.96
CA ALA A 83 1.32 -10.66 -1.80
C ALA A 83 0.14 -11.65 -1.83
N ALA A 84 -1.08 -11.11 -1.81
CA ALA A 84 -2.33 -11.81 -2.07
C ALA A 84 -3.13 -11.01 -3.10
N CYS A 85 -3.23 -11.52 -4.33
CA CYS A 85 -3.90 -10.86 -5.44
C CYS A 85 -4.57 -11.89 -6.37
N LEU A 86 -5.39 -11.45 -7.31
CA LEU A 86 -6.11 -12.31 -8.26
C LEU A 86 -7.06 -13.29 -7.54
N ASP A 87 -7.17 -14.53 -8.01
CA ASP A 87 -8.24 -15.47 -7.65
C ASP A 87 -7.82 -16.60 -6.68
N PRO A 88 -7.67 -16.28 -5.38
CA PRO A 88 -6.52 -15.57 -4.86
C PRO A 88 -5.23 -16.40 -5.00
N ARG A 89 -4.24 -15.78 -5.64
CA ARG A 89 -2.84 -16.20 -5.67
C ARG A 89 -2.10 -15.57 -4.50
N PHE A 90 -1.36 -16.40 -3.77
CA PHE A 90 -0.53 -15.98 -2.65
C PHE A 90 0.95 -16.20 -2.97
N ILE A 91 1.80 -15.32 -2.43
CA ILE A 91 3.25 -15.47 -2.44
C ILE A 91 3.71 -15.48 -0.98
N GLY A 92 4.22 -16.61 -0.52
CA GLY A 92 4.75 -16.76 0.84
C GLY A 92 5.94 -15.84 1.12
N ALA A 93 6.30 -15.70 2.40
CA ALA A 93 7.50 -14.96 2.80
C ALA A 93 8.79 -15.59 2.25
N ASP A 94 8.77 -16.90 1.99
CA ASP A 94 9.81 -17.67 1.29
C ASP A 94 9.83 -17.43 -0.23
N GLY A 95 8.81 -16.77 -0.79
CA GLY A 95 8.64 -16.53 -2.21
C GLY A 95 7.90 -17.65 -2.96
N ILE A 96 7.42 -18.68 -2.27
CA ILE A 96 6.65 -19.77 -2.89
C ILE A 96 5.27 -19.25 -3.29
N VAL A 97 4.89 -19.52 -4.54
CA VAL A 97 3.58 -19.19 -5.08
C VAL A 97 2.61 -20.34 -4.84
N PHE A 98 1.44 -20.05 -4.29
CA PHE A 98 0.36 -21.03 -4.16
C PHE A 98 -1.00 -20.40 -4.45
N TYR A 99 -1.94 -21.25 -4.86
CA TYR A 99 -3.31 -20.89 -5.16
C TYR A 99 -4.20 -21.50 -4.10
N PHE A 100 -5.01 -20.66 -3.46
CA PHE A 100 -5.91 -21.11 -2.41
C PHE A 100 -7.30 -20.53 -2.64
N HIS A 101 -8.19 -21.36 -3.19
CA HIS A 101 -9.55 -20.93 -3.49
C HIS A 101 -10.42 -20.72 -2.24
N GLY A 102 -10.13 -21.37 -1.12
CA GLY A 102 -10.97 -21.28 0.07
C GLY A 102 -12.46 -21.58 -0.21
N ARG A 103 -13.34 -20.83 0.45
CA ARG A 103 -14.81 -20.91 0.29
C ARG A 103 -15.42 -19.52 0.39
N SER A 104 -16.48 -19.29 -0.37
CA SER A 104 -17.24 -18.03 -0.31
C SER A 104 -17.90 -17.85 1.06
N ASN A 105 -17.87 -16.62 1.58
CA ASN A 105 -18.41 -16.21 2.89
C ASN A 105 -17.74 -16.86 4.11
N GLU A 106 -16.54 -17.41 3.94
CA GLU A 106 -15.74 -17.97 5.04
C GLU A 106 -14.54 -17.07 5.39
N HIS A 107 -13.95 -17.32 6.56
CA HIS A 107 -12.79 -16.61 7.06
C HIS A 107 -11.58 -17.54 7.14
N PHE A 108 -10.41 -17.04 6.76
CA PHE A 108 -9.17 -17.80 6.74
C PHE A 108 -8.05 -17.00 7.40
N SER A 109 -7.24 -17.67 8.22
CA SER A 109 -6.03 -17.08 8.80
C SER A 109 -4.92 -17.04 7.75
N LEU A 110 -4.42 -15.84 7.45
CA LEU A 110 -3.28 -15.64 6.54
C LEU A 110 -1.95 -15.59 7.31
N VAL A 111 -1.95 -14.92 8.47
CA VAL A 111 -0.78 -14.79 9.35
C VAL A 111 -1.25 -15.06 10.78
N SER A 112 -0.46 -15.83 11.53
CA SER A 112 -0.68 -16.13 12.93
C SER A 112 0.65 -16.12 13.67
N ASP A 113 0.78 -15.22 14.63
CA ASP A 113 1.92 -15.05 15.54
C ASP A 113 1.37 -14.62 16.91
N LEU A 114 2.19 -14.66 17.96
CA LEU A 114 1.80 -14.40 19.36
C LEU A 114 1.05 -13.08 19.53
N ASN A 115 1.49 -12.03 18.85
CA ASN A 115 0.93 -10.67 18.96
C ASN A 115 0.38 -10.14 17.63
N LEU A 116 0.21 -11.00 16.62
CA LEU A 116 -0.31 -10.59 15.31
C LEU A 116 -1.09 -11.72 14.65
N HIS A 117 -2.35 -11.45 14.33
CA HIS A 117 -3.16 -12.29 13.45
C HIS A 117 -3.75 -11.46 12.31
N ILE A 118 -3.57 -11.94 11.08
CA ILE A 118 -4.20 -11.35 9.89
C ILE A 118 -5.13 -12.41 9.32
N ASN A 119 -6.42 -12.12 9.34
CA ASN A 119 -7.47 -12.96 8.79
C ASN A 119 -8.06 -12.30 7.53
N ALA A 120 -8.48 -13.12 6.58
CA ALA A 120 -9.16 -12.67 5.38
C ALA A 120 -10.57 -13.27 5.30
N ARG A 121 -11.55 -12.42 4.97
CA ARG A 121 -12.89 -12.84 4.59
C ARG A 121 -12.94 -13.01 3.08
N PHE A 122 -13.36 -14.19 2.63
CA PHE A 122 -13.50 -14.47 1.20
C PHE A 122 -14.93 -14.21 0.76
N ILE A 123 -15.07 -13.61 -0.43
CA ILE A 123 -16.31 -13.60 -1.20
C ILE A 123 -16.13 -14.49 -2.41
N GLY A 124 -17.23 -14.87 -3.06
CA GLY A 124 -17.15 -15.65 -4.27
C GLY A 124 -18.37 -15.56 -5.15
N LEU A 125 -18.16 -15.96 -6.40
CA LEU A 125 -19.15 -16.03 -7.46
C LEU A 125 -19.08 -17.42 -8.08
N ARG A 126 -20.25 -18.08 -8.22
CA ARG A 126 -20.38 -19.34 -8.93
C ARG A 126 -21.05 -19.11 -10.28
N PRO A 127 -20.31 -19.17 -11.40
CA PRO A 127 -20.92 -19.14 -12.73
C PRO A 127 -21.79 -20.39 -12.97
N ASP A 128 -22.79 -20.25 -13.82
CA ASP A 128 -23.64 -21.37 -14.22
C ASP A 128 -22.81 -22.52 -14.81
N GLY A 129 -23.14 -23.75 -14.43
CA GLY A 129 -22.46 -24.95 -14.88
C GLY A 129 -21.11 -25.23 -14.20
N ARG A 130 -20.67 -24.42 -13.23
CA ARG A 130 -19.48 -24.71 -12.41
C ARG A 130 -19.85 -25.36 -11.08
N THR A 131 -19.00 -26.28 -10.64
CA THR A 131 -19.15 -27.00 -9.36
C THR A 131 -18.52 -26.28 -8.16
N ARG A 132 -17.74 -25.22 -8.42
CA ARG A 132 -17.00 -24.46 -7.40
C ARG A 132 -17.11 -22.95 -7.63
N ASP A 133 -16.88 -22.19 -6.57
CA ASP A 133 -16.84 -20.73 -6.61
C ASP A 133 -15.47 -20.25 -7.10
N PHE A 134 -15.46 -19.16 -7.86
CA PHE A 134 -14.30 -18.25 -7.89
C PHE A 134 -14.36 -17.39 -6.65
N THR A 135 -13.21 -17.07 -6.06
CA THR A 135 -13.14 -16.38 -4.78
C THR A 135 -12.11 -15.26 -4.77
N TRP A 136 -12.41 -14.24 -3.96
CA TRP A 136 -11.58 -13.06 -3.78
C TRP A 136 -11.57 -12.66 -2.30
N ILE A 137 -10.54 -11.94 -1.88
CA ILE A 137 -10.49 -11.34 -0.55
C ILE A 137 -11.37 -10.09 -0.55
N GLN A 138 -12.39 -10.06 0.31
CA GLN A 138 -13.25 -8.90 0.51
C GLN A 138 -12.74 -8.01 1.64
N ALA A 139 -12.34 -8.64 2.74
CA ALA A 139 -12.00 -7.92 3.97
C ALA A 139 -10.78 -8.54 4.63
N LEU A 140 -10.05 -7.70 5.36
CA LEU A 140 -8.98 -8.12 6.27
C LEU A 140 -9.36 -7.74 7.70
N GLY A 141 -9.21 -8.70 8.61
CA GLY A 141 -9.26 -8.48 10.05
C GLY A 141 -7.86 -8.66 10.64
N ILE A 142 -7.37 -7.63 11.31
CA ILE A 142 -6.03 -7.57 11.89
C ILE A 142 -6.19 -7.48 13.41
N LEU A 143 -5.73 -8.51 14.11
CA LEU A 143 -5.64 -8.52 15.56
C LEU A 143 -4.18 -8.32 15.92
N PHE A 144 -3.89 -7.36 16.79
CA PHE A 144 -2.53 -7.05 17.22
C PHE A 144 -2.58 -6.57 18.66
N ASP A 145 -1.71 -7.13 19.50
CA ASP A 145 -1.79 -6.95 20.95
C ASP A 145 -3.25 -7.13 21.47
N ASN A 146 -3.83 -6.06 22.02
CA ASN A 146 -5.21 -6.04 22.53
C ASN A 146 -6.20 -5.32 21.60
N HIS A 147 -5.78 -5.03 20.36
CA HIS A 147 -6.53 -4.22 19.40
C HIS A 147 -7.00 -5.04 18.22
N LYS A 148 -8.07 -4.52 17.59
CA LYS A 148 -8.66 -5.08 16.39
C LYS A 148 -8.81 -3.96 15.38
N PHE A 149 -8.28 -4.15 14.20
CA PHE A 149 -8.52 -3.28 13.06
C PHE A 149 -9.11 -4.12 11.93
N SER A 150 -10.07 -3.58 11.19
CA SER A 150 -10.53 -4.22 9.96
C SER A 150 -10.67 -3.22 8.84
N LEU A 151 -10.48 -3.71 7.62
CA LEU A 151 -10.87 -3.01 6.42
C LEU A 151 -11.66 -3.96 5.52
N GLU A 152 -12.62 -3.42 4.78
CA GLU A 152 -13.41 -4.20 3.83
C GLU A 152 -13.73 -3.40 2.58
N ALA A 153 -13.83 -4.12 1.46
CA ALA A 153 -14.37 -3.62 0.22
C ALA A 153 -15.91 -3.56 0.30
N SER A 154 -16.48 -2.38 0.07
CA SER A 154 -17.92 -2.18 -0.02
C SER A 154 -18.49 -2.83 -1.28
N LYS A 155 -19.69 -3.41 -1.18
CA LYS A 155 -20.38 -4.00 -2.33
C LYS A 155 -20.84 -2.90 -3.27
N ALA A 156 -20.53 -3.05 -4.56
CA ALA A 156 -20.96 -2.13 -5.61
C ALA A 156 -21.56 -2.90 -6.77
N ALA A 157 -22.72 -2.46 -7.27
CA ALA A 157 -23.35 -3.05 -8.46
C ALA A 157 -22.57 -2.73 -9.74
N LYS A 158 -21.96 -1.55 -9.79
CA LYS A 158 -21.03 -1.10 -10.83
C LYS A 158 -19.86 -0.40 -10.14
N TRP A 159 -18.65 -0.70 -10.60
CA TRP A 159 -17.47 -0.02 -10.11
C TRP A 159 -17.47 1.45 -10.53
N ASP A 160 -17.20 2.33 -9.57
CA ASP A 160 -17.01 3.76 -9.79
C ASP A 160 -15.68 4.18 -9.18
N VAL A 161 -14.77 4.68 -10.01
CA VAL A 161 -13.45 5.15 -9.56
C VAL A 161 -13.54 6.39 -8.66
N GLU A 162 -14.64 7.13 -8.74
CA GLU A 162 -14.90 8.32 -7.94
C GLU A 162 -15.52 8.00 -6.58
N VAL A 163 -15.86 6.74 -6.30
CA VAL A 163 -16.41 6.30 -5.02
C VAL A 163 -15.32 5.60 -4.21
N ASP A 164 -15.22 5.94 -2.92
CA ASP A 164 -14.37 5.18 -2.01
C ASP A 164 -15.10 3.90 -1.59
N HIS A 165 -14.50 2.77 -1.91
CA HIS A 165 -15.02 1.43 -1.62
C HIS A 165 -14.36 0.82 -0.38
N LEU A 166 -13.65 1.59 0.44
CA LEU A 166 -13.03 1.12 1.66
C LEU A 166 -13.83 1.55 2.89
N ASN A 167 -14.26 0.57 3.69
CA ASN A 167 -14.75 0.80 5.04
C ASN A 167 -13.69 0.36 6.04
N PHE A 168 -13.59 1.07 7.17
CA PHE A 168 -12.63 0.76 8.23
C PHE A 168 -13.35 0.60 9.58
N SER A 169 -12.81 -0.27 10.43
CA SER A 169 -13.21 -0.31 11.84
C SER A 169 -11.99 -0.44 12.75
N TYR A 170 -12.08 0.16 13.93
CA TYR A 170 -11.07 0.04 14.99
C TYR A 170 -11.74 -0.28 16.33
N ASN A 171 -11.34 -1.39 16.93
CA ASN A 171 -11.90 -1.98 18.15
C ASN A 171 -13.44 -2.14 18.09
N GLY A 172 -13.96 -2.49 16.92
CA GLY A 172 -15.39 -2.71 16.67
C GLY A 172 -16.21 -1.46 16.36
N ASN A 173 -15.60 -0.27 16.41
CA ASN A 173 -16.26 0.98 16.03
C ASN A 173 -15.90 1.35 14.59
N GLU A 174 -16.88 1.86 13.85
CA GLU A 174 -16.65 2.41 12.51
C GLU A 174 -15.62 3.54 12.57
N LEU A 175 -14.69 3.54 11.62
CA LEU A 175 -13.63 4.51 11.53
C LEU A 175 -13.70 5.26 10.21
N ALA A 176 -13.94 6.57 10.28
CA ALA A 176 -13.85 7.44 9.13
C ALA A 176 -12.43 7.95 8.94
N ILE A 177 -11.83 7.63 7.79
CA ILE A 177 -10.56 8.21 7.34
C ILE A 177 -10.87 9.12 6.15
N PRO A 178 -10.62 10.44 6.23
CA PRO A 178 -10.95 11.37 5.16
C PRO A 178 -10.37 10.92 3.82
N GLU A 179 -11.14 11.07 2.75
CA GLU A 179 -10.64 10.90 1.38
C GLU A 179 -9.55 11.94 1.05
N GLY A 180 -8.72 11.63 0.07
CA GLY A 180 -7.64 12.51 -0.38
C GLY A 180 -6.25 11.94 -0.12
N TYR A 181 -5.25 12.61 -0.70
CA TYR A 181 -3.86 12.20 -0.63
C TYR A 181 -2.93 13.36 -0.23
N PRO A 182 -1.99 13.12 0.70
CA PRO A 182 -2.03 12.05 1.69
C PRO A 182 -3.14 12.32 2.72
N SER A 183 -3.75 11.27 3.25
CA SER A 183 -4.68 11.36 4.38
C SER A 183 -4.27 10.32 5.41
N VAL A 184 -4.11 10.72 6.67
CA VAL A 184 -3.52 9.88 7.72
C VAL A 184 -4.42 9.88 8.94
N TRP A 185 -4.69 8.68 9.45
CA TRP A 185 -5.26 8.46 10.77
C TRP A 185 -4.25 7.69 11.65
N LYS A 186 -4.24 7.99 12.94
CA LYS A 186 -3.44 7.29 13.96
C LYS A 186 -4.31 7.03 15.19
N SER A 187 -4.08 5.91 15.84
CA SER A 187 -4.59 5.66 17.20
C SER A 187 -3.95 6.61 18.21
N ALA A 188 -4.62 6.80 19.36
CA ALA A 188 -4.19 7.74 20.40
C ALA A 188 -2.76 7.48 20.90
N ASN A 189 -2.37 6.21 21.02
CA ASN A 189 -1.03 5.83 21.49
C ASN A 189 -0.06 5.48 20.35
N ASN A 190 -0.43 5.77 19.09
CA ASN A 190 0.34 5.42 17.90
C ASN A 190 0.56 3.90 17.69
N GLU A 191 -0.28 3.02 18.23
CA GLU A 191 -0.19 1.55 18.03
C GLU A 191 -0.48 1.14 16.58
N ILE A 192 -1.19 1.98 15.84
CA ILE A 192 -1.55 1.79 14.43
C ILE A 192 -1.63 3.14 13.72
N LYS A 193 -1.09 3.17 12.49
CA LYS A 193 -1.25 4.27 11.53
C LYS A 193 -1.92 3.72 10.28
N VAL A 194 -2.90 4.43 9.75
CA VAL A 194 -3.51 4.13 8.44
C VAL A 194 -3.34 5.37 7.57
N GLU A 195 -2.73 5.19 6.42
CA GLU A 195 -2.42 6.26 5.48
C GLU A 195 -2.98 5.93 4.10
N ARG A 196 -3.80 6.83 3.55
CA ARG A 196 -4.23 6.76 2.16
C ARG A 196 -3.06 7.07 1.24
N ILE A 197 -2.80 6.14 0.32
CA ILE A 197 -1.74 6.26 -0.70
C ILE A 197 -2.25 6.66 -2.08
N SER A 198 -3.56 6.89 -2.16
CA SER A 198 -4.31 7.44 -3.29
C SER A 198 -5.49 8.23 -2.70
N SER A 199 -6.18 9.05 -3.49
CA SER A 199 -7.38 9.75 -3.01
C SER A 199 -8.43 8.79 -2.44
N LYS A 200 -8.57 7.61 -3.05
CA LYS A 200 -9.56 6.56 -2.74
C LYS A 200 -8.95 5.16 -2.92
N ASN A 201 -9.58 4.16 -2.31
CA ASN A 201 -9.37 2.73 -2.60
C ASN A 201 -7.96 2.18 -2.39
N SER A 202 -7.04 2.89 -1.73
CA SER A 202 -5.70 2.38 -1.45
C SER A 202 -5.10 2.98 -0.17
N VAL A 203 -4.63 2.11 0.71
CA VAL A 203 -4.06 2.46 2.01
C VAL A 203 -2.79 1.67 2.33
N ILE A 204 -1.96 2.23 3.20
CA ILE A 204 -0.93 1.53 3.95
C ILE A 204 -1.33 1.53 5.43
N ILE A 205 -1.31 0.36 6.04
CA ILE A 205 -1.49 0.17 7.47
C ILE A 205 -0.12 -0.13 8.06
N THR A 206 0.29 0.65 9.06
CA THR A 206 1.55 0.47 9.76
C THR A 206 1.25 0.12 11.21
N LEU A 207 1.70 -1.06 11.62
CA LEU A 207 1.84 -1.48 13.01
C LEU A 207 3.32 -1.30 13.36
N PRO A 208 3.69 -0.29 14.18
CA PRO A 208 5.09 0.01 14.46
C PRO A 208 5.86 -1.22 14.91
N GLU A 209 7.04 -1.43 14.30
CA GLU A 209 7.96 -2.54 14.58
C GLU A 209 7.41 -3.95 14.32
N VAL A 210 6.14 -4.08 13.91
CA VAL A 210 5.46 -5.37 13.68
C VAL A 210 5.23 -5.62 12.19
N ALA A 211 4.49 -4.75 11.49
CA ALA A 211 4.11 -4.98 10.10
C ALA A 211 3.76 -3.70 9.33
N GLU A 212 4.03 -3.71 8.03
CA GLU A 212 3.48 -2.76 7.06
C GLU A 212 2.62 -3.53 6.04
N ILE A 213 1.35 -3.15 5.90
CA ILE A 213 0.37 -3.85 5.07
C ILE A 213 -0.18 -2.86 4.05
N SER A 214 0.14 -3.08 2.77
CA SER A 214 -0.36 -2.25 1.67
C SER A 214 -1.59 -2.90 1.03
N VAL A 215 -2.69 -2.17 0.91
CA VAL A 215 -3.96 -2.70 0.38
C VAL A 215 -4.53 -1.76 -0.66
N SER A 216 -5.02 -2.33 -1.76
CA SER A 216 -5.81 -1.64 -2.77
C SER A 216 -7.07 -2.46 -3.08
N VAL A 217 -8.21 -1.78 -3.15
CA VAL A 217 -9.47 -2.38 -3.60
C VAL A 217 -9.58 -2.19 -5.11
N VAL A 218 -9.93 -3.26 -5.80
CA VAL A 218 -10.12 -3.30 -7.26
C VAL A 218 -11.43 -4.03 -7.59
N PRO A 219 -12.08 -3.72 -8.72
CA PRO A 219 -13.29 -4.42 -9.11
C PRO A 219 -12.99 -5.84 -9.57
N ILE A 220 -13.95 -6.74 -9.36
CA ILE A 220 -14.00 -8.03 -10.04
C ILE A 220 -14.55 -7.79 -11.44
N THR A 221 -13.77 -8.17 -12.44
CA THR A 221 -14.06 -8.03 -13.88
C THR A 221 -14.56 -9.35 -14.47
N LYS A 222 -15.10 -9.29 -15.70
CA LYS A 222 -15.60 -10.49 -16.40
C LYS A 222 -14.49 -11.46 -16.79
N GLN A 223 -13.24 -10.99 -16.82
CA GLN A 223 -12.08 -11.76 -17.21
C GLN A 223 -11.51 -12.58 -16.05
N ASP A 224 -11.76 -12.17 -14.80
CA ASP A 224 -11.25 -12.87 -13.61
C ASP A 224 -11.76 -14.33 -13.54
N PRO A 225 -13.08 -14.63 -13.65
CA PRO A 225 -13.59 -15.99 -13.59
C PRO A 225 -13.37 -16.84 -14.87
N GLN A 226 -12.48 -16.43 -15.78
CA GLN A 226 -12.18 -17.15 -17.03
C GLN A 226 -10.81 -17.83 -17.04
N ILE A 227 -10.00 -17.63 -16.01
CA ILE A 227 -8.64 -18.19 -15.86
C ILE A 227 -8.69 -19.42 -14.93
#